data_AF-K4KB99-F1
#
_entry.id   AF-K4KB99-F1
#
_cell.length_a   1.000
_cell.length_b   1.000
_cell.length_c   1.000
_cell.angle_alpha   90.00
_cell.angle_beta   90.00
_cell.angle_gamma   90.00
#
_symmetry.space_group_name_H-M   'P 1'
#
loop_
_entity.id
_entity.type
_entity.pdbx_description
1 polymer ?
#
loop_
_entity_poly.entity_id
_entity_poly.type
_entity_poly.pdbx_seq_one_letter_code
_entity_poly.pdbx_strand_id
1 'polypeptide(L)'
;AQYPNGGWPQVFGDPGTYHAHITYNDTAMVAVLRLLQEVANCSGDFTYIDSSYASRAQVAVHNGIECILNTQITVNGELTAWGQQYDE
;
A
#
# COMPACT_ATOMS: atom_id res chain seq x y z
N ALA A 1 8.91 -2.34 -5.06
CA ALA A 1 8.32 -1.00 -5.19
C ALA A 1 7.82 -0.49 -3.85
N GLN A 2 7.13 -1.32 -3.03
CA GLN A 2 6.77 -0.93 -1.66
C GLN A 2 7.98 -0.40 -0.87
N TYR A 3 7.80 0.73 -0.21
CA TYR A 3 8.78 1.35 0.67
C TYR A 3 8.89 0.63 2.02
N PRO A 4 9.98 0.83 2.79
CA PRO A 4 10.13 0.25 4.12
C PRO A 4 9.00 0.61 5.09
N ASN A 5 8.36 1.77 4.93
CA ASN A 5 7.21 2.19 5.73
C ASN A 5 5.86 1.65 5.24
N GLY A 6 5.84 0.83 4.19
CA GLY A 6 4.63 0.20 3.64
C GLY A 6 3.93 0.96 2.52
N GLY A 7 4.34 2.21 2.23
CA GLY A 7 3.79 3.02 1.16
C GLY A 7 4.16 2.52 -0.24
N TRP A 8 3.41 2.96 -1.26
CA TRP A 8 3.66 2.62 -2.66
C TRP A 8 3.79 3.89 -3.51
N PRO A 9 4.84 4.00 -4.35
CA PRO A 9 4.97 5.11 -5.29
C PRO A 9 3.95 5.01 -6.43
N GLN A 10 3.63 6.14 -7.06
CA GLN A 10 2.90 6.14 -8.33
C GLN A 10 3.75 5.51 -9.44
N VAL A 11 5.05 5.85 -9.49
CA VAL A 11 6.01 5.30 -10.45
C VAL A 11 7.25 4.84 -9.71
N PHE A 12 7.55 3.54 -9.80
CA PHE A 12 8.76 2.99 -9.21
C PHE A 12 10.00 3.39 -10.02
N GLY A 13 11.01 3.95 -9.34
CA GLY A 13 12.28 4.33 -9.97
C GLY A 13 12.33 5.75 -10.53
N ASP A 14 11.39 6.62 -10.15
CA ASP A 14 11.35 8.04 -10.54
C ASP A 14 11.51 8.98 -9.32
N PRO A 15 12.70 9.06 -8.70
CA PRO A 15 12.93 9.81 -7.47
C PRO A 15 12.88 11.33 -7.69
N GLY A 16 12.46 12.08 -6.66
CA GLY A 16 12.50 13.55 -6.66
C GLY A 16 11.35 14.23 -7.40
N THR A 17 10.37 13.47 -7.88
CA THR A 17 9.09 13.96 -8.40
C THR A 17 7.95 13.47 -7.50
N TYR A 18 6.75 14.03 -7.68
CA TYR A 18 5.57 13.58 -6.94
C TYR A 18 5.21 12.11 -7.22
N HIS A 19 5.79 11.49 -8.25
CA HIS A 19 5.59 10.09 -8.56
C HIS A 19 6.23 9.14 -7.54
N ALA A 20 7.20 9.63 -6.77
CA ALA A 20 7.85 8.87 -5.70
C ALA A 20 7.00 8.81 -4.42
N HIS A 21 6.07 9.74 -4.23
CA HIS A 21 5.25 9.81 -3.02
C HIS A 21 4.35 8.59 -2.84
N ILE A 22 4.00 8.30 -1.58
CA ILE A 22 2.97 7.33 -1.23
C ILE A 22 1.67 7.77 -1.90
N THR A 23 1.16 6.98 -2.84
CA THR A 23 0.11 7.43 -3.75
C THR A 23 -1.22 6.71 -3.47
N TYR A 24 -2.16 7.43 -2.87
CA TYR A 24 -3.56 7.03 -2.77
C TYR A 24 -4.40 7.50 -3.97
N ASN A 25 -3.90 8.51 -4.71
CA ASN A 25 -4.54 9.03 -5.91
C ASN A 25 -4.98 7.90 -6.86
N ASP A 26 -6.16 8.06 -7.46
CA ASP A 26 -6.77 7.07 -8.35
C ASP A 26 -6.86 5.64 -7.76
N THR A 27 -6.92 5.52 -6.43
CA THR A 27 -6.97 4.24 -5.71
C THR A 27 -5.69 3.41 -5.86
N ALA A 28 -4.57 3.99 -6.32
CA ALA A 28 -3.37 3.25 -6.73
C ALA A 28 -2.86 2.28 -5.65
N MET A 29 -2.45 2.79 -4.48
CA MET A 29 -1.98 1.93 -3.39
C MET A 29 -3.06 0.96 -2.89
N VAL A 30 -4.30 1.41 -2.77
CA VAL A 30 -5.41 0.57 -2.26
C VAL A 30 -5.69 -0.61 -3.20
N ALA A 31 -5.64 -0.40 -4.51
CA ALA A 31 -5.82 -1.45 -5.51
C ALA A 31 -4.68 -2.48 -5.44
N VAL A 32 -3.44 -2.03 -5.26
CA VAL A 32 -2.29 -2.93 -5.04
C VAL A 32 -2.49 -3.77 -3.78
N LEU A 33 -2.92 -3.17 -2.67
CA LEU A 33 -3.13 -3.91 -1.43
C LEU A 33 -4.29 -4.92 -1.53
N ARG A 34 -5.36 -4.60 -2.26
CA ARG A 34 -6.45 -5.56 -2.52
C ARG A 34 -5.97 -6.75 -3.34
N LEU A 35 -5.19 -6.51 -4.39
CA LEU A 35 -4.58 -7.57 -5.19
C LEU A 35 -3.68 -8.46 -4.32
N LEU A 36 -2.78 -7.85 -3.53
CA LEU A 36 -1.89 -8.59 -2.65
C LEU A 36 -2.65 -9.35 -1.55
N GLN A 37 -3.79 -8.84 -1.11
CA GLN A 37 -4.65 -9.54 -0.15
C GLN A 37 -5.25 -10.83 -0.74
N GLU A 38 -5.65 -10.82 -2.01
CA GLU A 38 -6.11 -12.04 -2.69
C GLU A 38 -4.97 -13.05 -2.87
N VAL A 39 -3.77 -12.58 -3.22
CA VAL A 39 -2.56 -13.40 -3.30
C VAL A 39 -2.22 -14.00 -1.93
N ALA A 40 -2.27 -13.20 -0.86
CA ALA A 40 -2.00 -13.65 0.50
C ALA A 40 -2.98 -14.72 0.99
N ASN A 41 -4.24 -14.62 0.56
CA ASN A 41 -5.29 -15.56 0.92
C ASN A 41 -5.39 -16.77 -0.02
N CYS A 42 -4.55 -16.85 -1.05
CA CYS A 42 -4.67 -17.81 -2.15
C CYS A 42 -6.12 -17.92 -2.66
N SER A 43 -6.77 -16.78 -2.90
CA SER A 43 -8.18 -16.70 -3.28
C SER A 43 -8.37 -16.21 -4.71
N GLY A 44 -9.57 -16.35 -5.26
CA GLY A 44 -9.89 -15.88 -6.60
C GLY A 44 -9.02 -16.57 -7.66
N ASP A 45 -8.39 -15.77 -8.52
CA ASP A 45 -7.49 -16.27 -9.56
C ASP A 45 -6.14 -16.73 -9.00
N PHE A 46 -5.85 -16.54 -7.70
CA PHE A 46 -4.56 -16.83 -7.07
C PHE A 46 -4.53 -18.12 -6.25
N THR A 47 -5.50 -19.01 -6.42
CA THR A 47 -5.60 -20.28 -5.67
C THR A 47 -4.41 -21.24 -5.86
N TYR A 48 -3.63 -21.05 -6.92
CA TYR A 48 -2.45 -21.88 -7.25
C TYR A 48 -1.11 -21.28 -6.79
N ILE A 49 -1.11 -20.10 -6.16
CA ILE A 49 0.12 -19.42 -5.76
C ILE A 49 0.86 -20.20 -4.66
N ASP A 50 2.19 -20.29 -4.80
CA ASP A 50 3.06 -20.89 -3.80
C ASP A 50 3.07 -20.11 -2.48
N SER A 51 3.22 -20.84 -1.37
CA SER A 51 3.13 -20.30 -0.02
C SER A 51 4.18 -19.21 0.25
N SER A 52 5.35 -19.25 -0.39
CA SER A 52 6.37 -18.21 -0.25
C SER A 52 5.90 -16.85 -0.78
N TYR A 53 5.16 -16.82 -1.88
CA TYR A 53 4.56 -15.60 -2.41
C TYR A 53 3.39 -15.13 -1.55
N ALA A 54 2.54 -16.06 -1.09
CA ALA A 54 1.44 -15.74 -0.20
C ALA A 54 1.93 -15.07 1.11
N SER A 55 2.97 -15.63 1.75
CA SER A 55 3.56 -15.05 2.96
C SER A 55 4.16 -13.66 2.72
N ARG A 56 4.85 -13.45 1.59
CA ARG A 56 5.40 -12.13 1.23
C ARG A 56 4.29 -11.11 0.98
N ALA A 57 3.22 -11.52 0.31
CA ALA A 57 2.06 -10.66 0.08
C ALA A 57 1.37 -10.30 1.40
N GLN A 58 1.25 -11.25 2.33
CA GLN A 58 0.69 -11.00 3.66
C GLN A 58 1.47 -9.94 4.44
N VAL A 59 2.81 -10.02 4.41
CA VAL A 59 3.67 -8.99 5.02
C VAL A 59 3.48 -7.63 4.34
N ALA A 60 3.44 -7.61 3.00
CA ALA A 60 3.24 -6.38 2.25
C ALA A 60 1.87 -5.72 2.55
N VAL A 61 0.81 -6.52 2.68
CA VAL A 61 -0.53 -6.02 3.06
C VAL A 61 -0.51 -5.46 4.47
N HIS A 62 0.06 -6.17 5.43
CA HIS A 62 0.18 -5.69 6.81
C HIS A 62 0.90 -4.34 6.87
N ASN A 63 2.06 -4.22 6.23
CA ASN A 63 2.81 -2.96 6.18
C ASN A 63 2.03 -1.84 5.48
N GLY A 64 1.29 -2.18 4.42
CA GLY A 64 0.44 -1.20 3.73
C GLY A 64 -0.71 -0.68 4.59
N ILE A 65 -1.32 -1.53 5.42
CA ILE A 65 -2.34 -1.12 6.38
C ILE A 65 -1.73 -0.21 7.45
N GLU A 66 -0.56 -0.57 7.99
CA GLU A 66 0.17 0.29 8.94
C GLU A 66 0.48 1.67 8.33
N CYS A 67 0.92 1.71 7.07
CA CYS A 67 1.12 2.96 6.34
C CYS A 67 -0.16 3.80 6.24
N ILE A 68 -1.30 3.17 5.91
CA ILE A 68 -2.60 3.84 5.87
C ILE A 68 -2.94 4.45 7.23
N LEU A 69 -2.83 3.67 8.32
CA LEU A 69 -3.14 4.18 9.65
C LEU A 69 -2.21 5.32 10.07
N ASN A 70 -0.91 5.20 9.81
CA ASN A 70 0.10 6.20 10.17
C ASN A 70 0.00 7.50 9.34
N THR A 71 -0.61 7.44 8.15
CA THR A 71 -0.81 8.62 7.28
C THR A 71 -2.17 9.29 7.46
N GLN A 72 -3.05 8.76 8.33
CA GLN A 72 -4.37 9.37 8.56
C GLN A 72 -4.22 10.75 9.19
N ILE A 73 -4.87 11.74 8.59
CA ILE A 73 -4.75 13.13 9.03
C ILE A 73 -5.51 13.30 10.35
N THR A 74 -4.85 13.90 11.34
CA THR A 74 -5.45 14.28 12.62
C THR A 74 -5.65 15.80 12.66
N VAL A 75 -6.88 16.24 12.94
CA VAL A 75 -7.22 17.66 13.11
C VAL A 75 -7.81 17.85 14.50
N ASN A 76 -7.19 18.69 15.32
CA ASN A 76 -7.62 18.94 16.70
C ASN A 76 -7.78 17.68 17.56
N GLY A 77 -6.97 16.65 17.31
CA GLY A 77 -7.02 15.36 18.02
C GLY A 77 -8.03 14.36 17.46
N GLU A 78 -8.76 14.70 16.39
CA GLU A 78 -9.71 13.81 15.73
C GLU A 78 -9.12 13.27 14.42
N LEU A 79 -9.24 11.96 14.22
CA LEU A 79 -8.88 11.29 12.97
C LEU A 79 -9.87 11.68 11.87
N THR A 80 -9.36 12.03 10.70
CA THR A 80 -10.17 12.52 9.58
C THR A 80 -10.04 11.60 8.36
N ALA A 81 -9.34 12.04 7.33
CA ALA A 81 -9.23 11.37 6.04
C ALA A 81 -7.76 11.27 5.58
N TRP A 82 -7.58 10.98 4.29
CA TRP A 82 -6.28 10.96 3.63
C TRP A 82 -6.21 11.96 2.49
N GLY A 83 -5.02 12.54 2.30
CA GLY A 83 -4.67 13.26 1.08
C GLY A 83 -4.47 12.31 -0.11
N GLN A 84 -4.35 12.85 -1.32
CA GLN A 84 -4.08 12.06 -2.52
C GLN A 84 -2.67 11.44 -2.51
N GLN A 85 -1.69 12.13 -1.93
CA GLN A 85 -0.32 11.64 -1.79
C GLN A 85 0.31 12.11 -0.46
N TYR A 86 1.36 11.41 -0.03
CA TYR A 86 2.20 11.73 1.13
C TYR A 86 3.67 11.52 0.79
N ASP A 87 4.57 12.29 1.39
CA ASP A 87 6.00 12.02 1.31
C ASP A 87 6.32 10.59 1.73
N GLU A 88 7.28 9.97 1.02
CA GLU A 88 7.67 8.57 1.14
C GLU A 88 8.42 8.17 2.42
#